data_AF-A0A968WYI1-F1
#
_entry.id   AF-A0A968WYI1-F1
#
_cell.length_a   1.000
_cell.length_b   1.000
_cell.length_c   1.000
_cell.angle_alpha   90.00
_cell.angle_beta   90.00
_cell.angle_gamma   90.00
#
_symmetry.space_group_name_H-M   'P 1'
#
loop_
_entity.id
_entity.type
_entity.pdbx_description
1 polymer ?
#
loop_
_entity_poly.entity_id
_entity_poly.type
_entity_poly.pdbx_seq_one_letter_code
_entity_poly.pdbx_strand_id
1 'polypeptide(L)'
;MIFRAVISALLAFSSLGFSKEISHEKSEVTIEEINTSIKRGVDFLIADQNPNGSWGSATRTKGLNIYAPLPGAHHAFRAGASGLALTGLIDAADSRPEAIAAIDKAGKWAAAELPKLRRADQTTTYNIWGHAYGLRAISRLFSREKEPAKKAVWARLGQEQVDLLNRYAEVNGGWGYLDVFDDLTTQNLLASRHHLPRRRSC
;
A
#
# COMPACT_ATOMS: atom_id res chain seq x y z
N MET A 1 30.77 28.94 -60.61
CA MET A 1 30.66 29.98 -59.57
C MET A 1 29.23 30.57 -59.55
N ILE A 2 28.19 29.73 -59.56
CA ILE A 2 26.78 30.16 -59.49
C ILE A 2 26.02 29.13 -58.64
N PHE A 3 26.48 28.92 -57.40
CA PHE A 3 25.93 27.92 -56.48
C PHE A 3 25.89 28.43 -55.02
N ARG A 4 25.76 29.75 -54.85
CA ARG A 4 25.74 30.39 -53.52
C ARG A 4 24.61 31.41 -53.29
N ALA A 5 23.67 31.58 -54.22
CA ALA A 5 22.69 32.67 -54.15
C ALA A 5 21.21 32.24 -54.04
N VAL A 6 20.89 30.96 -53.81
CA VAL A 6 19.48 30.49 -53.70
C VAL A 6 19.10 30.02 -52.28
N ILE A 7 20.06 29.95 -51.34
CA ILE A 7 19.82 29.45 -49.97
C ILE A 7 19.53 30.59 -48.96
N SER A 8 19.13 31.78 -49.41
CA SER A 8 18.83 32.90 -48.50
C SER A 8 17.35 33.31 -48.48
N ALA A 9 16.47 32.69 -49.27
CA ALA A 9 15.05 33.10 -49.34
C ALA A 9 14.03 32.06 -48.84
N LEU A 10 14.47 30.88 -48.38
CA LEU A 10 13.57 29.80 -47.96
C LEU A 10 13.69 29.37 -46.48
N LEU A 11 14.34 30.20 -45.64
CA LEU A 11 14.46 29.95 -44.20
C LEU A 11 13.77 31.02 -43.33
N ALA A 12 12.96 31.90 -43.91
CA ALA A 12 12.31 32.99 -43.17
C ALA A 12 10.80 32.80 -42.92
N PHE A 13 10.21 31.65 -43.28
CA PHE A 13 8.75 31.47 -43.22
C PHE A 13 8.22 30.27 -42.40
N SER A 14 9.07 29.58 -41.64
CA SER A 14 8.65 28.35 -40.94
C SER A 14 8.65 28.43 -39.41
N SER A 15 8.92 29.58 -38.78
CA SER A 15 8.95 29.67 -37.31
C SER A 15 7.70 30.27 -36.67
N LEU A 16 6.66 30.62 -37.44
CA LEU A 16 5.35 31.04 -36.91
C LEU A 16 4.35 29.88 -36.78
N GLY A 17 4.87 28.65 -36.63
CA GLY A 17 4.08 27.45 -36.43
C GLY A 17 4.12 26.97 -34.98
N PHE A 18 3.13 27.41 -34.21
CA PHE A 18 2.52 26.60 -33.14
C PHE A 18 3.38 26.22 -31.91
N SER A 19 3.98 27.20 -31.24
CA SER A 19 4.18 27.10 -29.79
C SER A 19 3.10 27.90 -29.08
N LYS A 20 1.85 27.41 -29.13
CA LYS A 20 0.89 27.79 -28.09
C LYS A 20 1.37 27.06 -26.84
N GLU A 21 2.28 27.68 -26.11
CA GLU A 21 2.56 27.28 -24.74
C GLU A 21 1.21 27.21 -24.03
N ILE A 22 0.82 26.01 -23.65
CA ILE A 22 -0.27 25.83 -22.71
C ILE A 22 0.33 26.28 -21.37
N SER A 23 0.28 27.60 -21.12
CA SER A 23 0.41 28.12 -19.78
C SER A 23 -0.82 27.64 -19.01
N HIS A 24 -0.70 26.46 -18.39
CA HIS A 24 -1.60 26.10 -17.32
C HIS A 24 -1.34 27.08 -16.19
N GLU A 25 -2.14 28.14 -16.13
CA GLU A 25 -2.27 28.96 -14.93
C GLU A 25 -2.71 28.02 -13.81
N LYS A 26 -1.75 27.66 -12.96
CA LYS A 26 -1.99 26.76 -11.83
C LYS A 26 -2.78 27.57 -10.82
N SER A 27 -4.11 27.42 -10.83
CA SER A 27 -4.97 27.96 -9.79
C SER A 27 -4.42 27.55 -8.42
N GLU A 28 -4.20 28.52 -7.54
CA GLU A 28 -3.67 28.27 -6.21
C GLU A 28 -4.69 27.42 -5.42
N VAL A 29 -4.27 26.25 -4.96
CA VAL A 29 -5.12 25.35 -4.18
C VAL A 29 -5.26 25.91 -2.77
N THR A 30 -6.48 26.19 -2.36
CA THR A 30 -6.79 26.70 -1.02
C THR A 30 -6.89 25.59 0.02
N ILE A 31 -6.68 25.94 1.30
CA ILE A 31 -6.86 25.01 2.42
C ILE A 31 -8.31 24.49 2.49
N GLU A 32 -9.29 25.33 2.16
CA GLU A 32 -10.69 24.93 2.16
C GLU A 32 -11.00 23.86 1.11
N GLU A 33 -10.40 23.98 -0.08
CA GLU A 33 -10.52 22.94 -1.12
C GLU A 33 -9.85 21.63 -0.70
N ILE A 34 -8.72 21.70 0.01
CA ILE A 34 -8.05 20.52 0.59
C ILE A 34 -8.95 19.87 1.64
N ASN A 35 -9.48 20.63 2.59
CA ASN A 35 -10.37 20.11 3.64
C ASN A 35 -11.64 19.49 3.06
N THR A 36 -12.25 20.15 2.08
CA THR A 36 -13.40 19.61 1.35
C THR A 36 -13.04 18.29 0.67
N SER A 37 -11.85 18.20 0.07
CA SER A 37 -11.38 16.97 -0.58
C SER A 37 -11.10 15.84 0.41
N ILE A 38 -10.51 16.13 1.56
CA ILE A 38 -10.30 15.17 2.65
C ILE A 38 -11.65 14.65 3.16
N LYS A 39 -12.62 15.55 3.40
CA LYS A 39 -13.95 15.18 3.85
C LYS A 39 -14.65 14.23 2.85
N ARG A 40 -14.59 14.52 1.54
CA ARG A 40 -15.12 13.61 0.51
C ARG A 40 -14.44 12.23 0.57
N GLY A 41 -13.13 12.20 0.81
CA GLY A 41 -12.38 10.95 0.99
C GLY A 41 -12.86 10.16 2.21
N VAL A 42 -13.05 10.81 3.36
CA VAL A 42 -13.60 10.18 4.57
C VAL A 42 -15.00 9.62 4.31
N ASP A 43 -15.89 10.42 3.71
CA ASP A 43 -17.26 10.02 3.40
C ASP A 43 -17.29 8.79 2.47
N PHE A 44 -16.41 8.76 1.45
CA PHE A 44 -16.23 7.59 0.59
C PHE A 44 -15.78 6.35 1.36
N LEU A 45 -14.74 6.46 2.20
CA LEU A 45 -14.20 5.33 2.95
C LEU A 45 -15.23 4.75 3.93
N ILE A 46 -16.04 5.60 4.56
CA ILE A 46 -17.11 5.14 5.45
C ILE A 46 -18.18 4.37 4.65
N ALA A 47 -18.60 4.91 3.50
CA ALA A 47 -19.62 4.30 2.66
C ALA A 47 -19.17 2.97 2.01
N ASP A 48 -17.90 2.83 1.66
CA ASP A 48 -17.34 1.65 0.98
C ASP A 48 -16.79 0.58 1.95
N GLN A 49 -16.83 0.81 3.27
CA GLN A 49 -16.29 -0.15 4.24
C GLN A 49 -17.08 -1.47 4.22
N ASN A 50 -16.37 -2.59 4.09
CA ASN A 50 -17.00 -3.92 4.09
C ASN A 50 -17.70 -4.20 5.45
N PRO A 51 -18.70 -5.11 5.47
CA PRO A 51 -19.38 -5.50 6.72
C PRO A 51 -18.45 -6.01 7.82
N ASN A 52 -17.27 -6.55 7.49
CA ASN A 52 -16.27 -7.01 8.46
C ASN A 52 -15.26 -5.95 8.90
N GLY A 53 -15.30 -4.72 8.36
CA GLY A 53 -14.40 -3.61 8.69
C GLY A 53 -13.21 -3.40 7.75
N SER A 54 -13.00 -4.28 6.77
CA SER A 54 -11.94 -4.13 5.76
C SER A 54 -12.34 -3.24 4.59
N TRP A 55 -11.38 -2.91 3.73
CA TRP A 55 -11.60 -2.29 2.41
C TRP A 55 -11.03 -3.14 1.28
N GLY A 56 -11.63 -2.98 0.10
CA GLY A 56 -11.21 -3.65 -1.13
C GLY A 56 -11.69 -5.09 -1.26
N SER A 57 -11.59 -5.60 -2.49
CA SER A 57 -11.96 -6.96 -2.84
C SER A 57 -11.07 -7.53 -3.95
N ALA A 58 -11.16 -8.83 -4.19
CA ALA A 58 -10.50 -9.48 -5.33
C ALA A 58 -11.28 -9.30 -6.65
N THR A 59 -12.40 -8.57 -6.64
CA THR A 59 -13.28 -8.39 -7.80
C THR A 59 -13.03 -7.05 -8.48
N ARG A 60 -13.51 -6.89 -9.73
CA ARG A 60 -13.40 -5.65 -10.52
C ARG A 60 -11.94 -5.22 -10.76
N THR A 61 -11.05 -6.19 -10.99
CA THR A 61 -9.69 -5.95 -11.49
C THR A 61 -9.78 -5.33 -12.91
N LYS A 62 -8.69 -4.71 -13.39
CA LYS A 62 -8.62 -3.91 -14.65
C LYS A 62 -8.90 -4.70 -15.96
N GLY A 63 -9.67 -5.77 -15.92
CA GLY A 63 -9.80 -6.72 -17.03
C GLY A 63 -8.52 -7.52 -17.29
N LEU A 64 -7.56 -7.43 -16.36
CA LEU A 64 -6.28 -8.14 -16.42
C LEU A 64 -6.31 -9.33 -15.47
N ASN A 65 -5.77 -10.46 -15.94
CA ASN A 65 -5.47 -11.62 -15.12
C ASN A 65 -4.23 -11.32 -14.28
N ILE A 66 -4.42 -10.60 -13.19
CA ILE A 66 -3.34 -10.38 -12.21
C ILE A 66 -3.04 -11.73 -11.58
N TYR A 67 -1.80 -12.19 -11.73
CA TYR A 67 -1.32 -13.39 -11.06
C TYR A 67 -1.45 -13.22 -9.54
N ALA A 68 -2.26 -14.05 -8.90
CA ALA A 68 -2.55 -13.97 -7.48
C ALA A 68 -2.55 -15.38 -6.87
N PRO A 69 -1.36 -15.95 -6.61
CA PRO A 69 -1.25 -17.33 -6.17
C PRO A 69 -1.88 -17.52 -4.79
N LEU A 70 -2.53 -18.68 -4.62
CA LEU A 70 -3.01 -19.14 -3.34
C LEU A 70 -1.93 -19.99 -2.66
N PRO A 71 -1.82 -19.92 -1.31
CA PRO A 71 -2.57 -19.06 -0.40
C PRO A 71 -1.98 -17.63 -0.28
N GLY A 72 -2.84 -16.66 0.07
CA GLY A 72 -2.40 -15.40 0.67
C GLY A 72 -2.43 -14.15 -0.21
N ALA A 73 -2.36 -14.24 -1.54
CA ALA A 73 -2.30 -13.06 -2.41
C ALA A 73 -3.52 -12.12 -2.25
N HIS A 74 -4.74 -12.65 -2.31
CA HIS A 74 -5.95 -11.83 -2.12
C HIS A 74 -6.05 -11.23 -0.71
N HIS A 75 -5.60 -11.97 0.30
CA HIS A 75 -5.59 -11.49 1.67
C HIS A 75 -4.60 -10.33 1.83
N ALA A 76 -3.42 -10.44 1.21
CA ALA A 76 -2.42 -9.39 1.21
C ALA A 76 -2.92 -8.09 0.58
N PHE A 77 -3.60 -8.15 -0.57
CA PHE A 77 -4.21 -6.97 -1.19
C PHE A 77 -5.25 -6.33 -0.28
N ARG A 78 -6.13 -7.13 0.33
CA ARG A 78 -7.14 -6.64 1.27
C ARG A 78 -6.51 -5.98 2.50
N ALA A 79 -5.45 -6.56 3.06
CA ALA A 79 -4.73 -5.97 4.17
C ALA A 79 -4.05 -4.65 3.79
N GLY A 80 -3.42 -4.58 2.61
CA GLY A 80 -2.79 -3.35 2.12
C GLY A 80 -3.80 -2.23 1.93
N ALA A 81 -4.91 -2.50 1.22
CA ALA A 81 -5.99 -1.54 1.02
C ALA A 81 -6.61 -1.08 2.35
N SER A 82 -6.85 -2.02 3.28
CA SER A 82 -7.43 -1.71 4.58
C SER A 82 -6.49 -0.90 5.46
N GLY A 83 -5.18 -1.20 5.45
CA GLY A 83 -4.18 -0.44 6.18
C GLY A 83 -4.05 1.00 5.68
N LEU A 84 -4.10 1.21 4.36
CA LEU A 84 -4.14 2.54 3.75
C LEU A 84 -5.38 3.33 4.15
N ALA A 85 -6.56 2.74 3.97
CA ALA A 85 -7.84 3.38 4.30
C ALA A 85 -7.94 3.74 5.79
N LEU A 86 -7.57 2.81 6.67
CA LEU A 86 -7.57 3.02 8.11
C LEU A 86 -6.59 4.14 8.52
N THR A 87 -5.38 4.15 7.97
CA THR A 87 -4.42 5.24 8.23
C THR A 87 -5.00 6.58 7.76
N GLY A 88 -5.60 6.63 6.57
CA GLY A 88 -6.22 7.84 6.03
C GLY A 88 -7.36 8.37 6.91
N LEU A 89 -8.23 7.49 7.42
CA LEU A 89 -9.29 7.88 8.36
C LEU A 89 -8.74 8.45 9.66
N ILE A 90 -7.68 7.84 10.21
CA ILE A 90 -7.06 8.33 11.45
C ILE A 90 -6.37 9.68 11.21
N ASP A 91 -5.59 9.80 10.14
CA ASP A 91 -4.83 11.01 9.83
C ASP A 91 -5.74 12.18 9.40
N ALA A 92 -6.94 11.90 8.87
CA ALA A 92 -7.95 12.92 8.57
C ALA A 92 -8.54 13.60 9.82
N ALA A 93 -8.36 13.00 11.01
CA ALA A 93 -8.79 13.54 12.30
C ALA A 93 -10.28 13.94 12.36
N ASP A 94 -11.13 13.27 11.60
CA ASP A 94 -12.57 13.49 11.59
C ASP A 94 -13.20 12.95 12.88
N SER A 95 -13.87 13.83 13.63
CA SER A 95 -14.46 13.52 14.95
C SER A 95 -15.90 13.03 14.87
N ARG A 96 -16.48 12.92 13.66
CA ARG A 96 -17.85 12.45 13.51
C ARG A 96 -18.00 11.00 13.98
N PRO A 97 -19.12 10.64 14.63
CA PRO A 97 -19.32 9.29 15.18
C PRO A 97 -19.13 8.17 14.15
N GLU A 98 -19.54 8.40 12.90
CA GLU A 98 -19.38 7.43 11.81
C GLU A 98 -17.92 7.14 11.45
N ALA A 99 -17.04 8.16 11.49
CA ALA A 99 -15.62 8.00 11.23
C ALA A 99 -14.94 7.21 12.36
N ILE A 100 -15.28 7.55 13.60
CA ILE A 100 -14.78 6.83 14.79
C ILE A 100 -15.24 5.36 14.75
N ALA A 101 -16.51 5.10 14.42
CA ALA A 101 -17.04 3.74 14.31
C ALA A 101 -16.35 2.94 13.19
N ALA A 102 -16.08 3.57 12.05
CA ALA A 102 -15.35 2.94 10.95
C ALA A 102 -13.90 2.58 11.35
N ILE A 103 -13.20 3.48 12.06
CA ILE A 103 -11.85 3.24 12.60
C ILE A 103 -11.88 2.05 13.58
N ASP A 104 -12.82 2.02 14.52
CA ASP A 104 -12.89 0.96 15.53
C ASP A 104 -13.20 -0.41 14.90
N LYS A 105 -14.08 -0.44 13.89
CA LYS A 105 -14.40 -1.65 13.14
C LYS A 105 -13.20 -2.18 12.35
N ALA A 106 -12.48 -1.29 11.68
CA ALA A 106 -11.27 -1.62 10.95
C ALA A 106 -10.13 -2.05 11.87
N GLY A 107 -9.99 -1.44 13.06
CA GLY A 107 -9.03 -1.87 14.07
C GLY A 107 -9.27 -3.30 14.53
N LYS A 108 -10.53 -3.68 14.81
CA LYS A 108 -10.89 -5.07 15.14
C LYS A 108 -10.53 -6.05 14.02
N TRP A 109 -10.82 -5.67 12.77
CA TRP A 109 -10.43 -6.46 11.61
C TRP A 109 -8.91 -6.63 11.50
N ALA A 110 -8.15 -5.53 11.63
CA ALA A 110 -6.70 -5.54 11.53
C ALA A 110 -6.06 -6.44 12.61
N ALA A 111 -6.54 -6.35 13.86
CA ALA A 111 -6.06 -7.21 14.94
C ALA A 111 -6.33 -8.70 14.69
N ALA A 112 -7.43 -9.04 14.03
CA ALA A 112 -7.80 -10.42 13.73
C ALA A 112 -7.07 -10.98 12.49
N GLU A 113 -6.84 -10.17 11.46
CA GLU A 113 -6.42 -10.66 10.14
C GLU A 113 -4.92 -10.44 9.85
N LEU A 114 -4.30 -9.35 10.31
CA LEU A 114 -2.88 -9.11 10.02
C LEU A 114 -1.94 -10.24 10.50
N PRO A 115 -2.16 -10.93 11.64
CA PRO A 115 -1.33 -12.08 12.05
C PRO A 115 -1.36 -13.26 11.05
N LYS A 116 -2.37 -13.32 10.18
CA LYS A 116 -2.57 -14.39 9.21
C LYS A 116 -1.99 -14.08 7.83
N LEU A 117 -1.31 -12.93 7.66
CA LEU A 117 -0.69 -12.56 6.39
C LEU A 117 0.44 -13.52 6.00
N ARG A 118 0.35 -14.08 4.80
CA ARG A 118 1.31 -15.04 4.23
C ARG A 118 1.45 -14.77 2.73
N ARG A 119 2.51 -15.33 2.12
CA ARG A 119 2.65 -15.50 0.67
C ARG A 119 2.82 -16.99 0.35
N ALA A 120 2.42 -17.39 -0.85
CA ALA A 120 2.55 -18.79 -1.32
C ALA A 120 4.02 -19.17 -1.52
N ASP A 121 4.76 -18.31 -2.23
CA ASP A 121 6.16 -18.50 -2.59
C ASP A 121 6.81 -17.12 -2.88
N GLN A 122 8.00 -17.11 -3.49
CA GLN A 122 8.74 -15.89 -3.79
C GLN A 122 8.28 -15.12 -5.01
N THR A 123 7.52 -15.76 -5.91
CA THR A 123 7.08 -15.17 -7.18
C THR A 123 6.15 -13.97 -6.98
N THR A 124 5.59 -13.83 -5.76
CA THR A 124 4.80 -12.65 -5.37
C THR A 124 5.22 -12.11 -4.01
N THR A 125 5.25 -10.78 -3.93
CA THR A 125 5.62 -10.02 -2.72
C THR A 125 4.46 -9.19 -2.18
N TYR A 126 3.21 -9.53 -2.54
CA TYR A 126 2.03 -8.76 -2.14
C TYR A 126 1.86 -8.66 -0.62
N ASN A 127 2.25 -9.70 0.12
CA ASN A 127 2.18 -9.69 1.58
C ASN A 127 3.08 -8.61 2.20
N ILE A 128 4.17 -8.21 1.54
CA ILE A 128 5.05 -7.13 1.98
C ILE A 128 4.27 -5.80 2.01
N TRP A 129 3.41 -5.56 1.01
CA TRP A 129 2.53 -4.40 0.97
C TRP A 129 1.49 -4.45 2.10
N GLY A 130 0.90 -5.63 2.33
CA GLY A 130 -0.01 -5.87 3.43
C GLY A 130 0.62 -5.56 4.80
N HIS A 131 1.85 -6.04 5.03
CA HIS A 131 2.59 -5.77 6.26
C HIS A 131 2.99 -4.29 6.39
N ALA A 132 3.47 -3.65 5.32
CA ALA A 132 3.91 -2.25 5.37
C ALA A 132 2.75 -1.30 5.72
N TYR A 133 1.63 -1.40 5.01
CA TYR A 133 0.45 -0.57 5.31
C TYR A 133 -0.26 -1.00 6.59
N GLY A 134 -0.23 -2.29 6.93
CA GLY A 134 -0.70 -2.80 8.22
C GLY A 134 0.08 -2.21 9.40
N LEU A 135 1.42 -2.20 9.34
CA LEU A 135 2.29 -1.60 10.34
C LEU A 135 2.05 -0.10 10.50
N ARG A 136 1.80 0.61 9.39
CA ARG A 136 1.43 2.02 9.42
C ARG A 136 0.14 2.24 10.20
N ALA A 137 -0.89 1.45 9.92
CA ALA A 137 -2.16 1.51 10.64
C ALA A 137 -2.02 1.14 12.12
N ILE A 138 -1.28 0.07 12.45
CA ILE A 138 -1.00 -0.36 13.83
C ILE A 138 -0.30 0.76 14.60
N SER A 139 0.69 1.42 13.99
CA SER A 139 1.42 2.53 14.62
C SER A 139 0.48 3.69 14.98
N ARG A 140 -0.48 4.01 14.09
CA ARG A 140 -1.49 5.05 14.35
C ARG A 140 -2.48 4.65 15.44
N LEU A 141 -2.95 3.40 15.42
CA LEU A 141 -3.82 2.86 16.48
C LEU A 141 -3.11 2.87 17.84
N PHE A 142 -1.84 2.46 17.89
CA PHE A 142 -1.01 2.51 19.09
C PHE A 142 -0.88 3.95 19.63
N SER A 143 -0.64 4.93 18.76
CA SER A 143 -0.55 6.34 19.16
C SER A 143 -1.88 6.90 19.69
N ARG A 144 -3.02 6.48 19.11
CA ARG A 144 -4.37 6.92 19.52
C ARG A 144 -4.83 6.29 20.83
N GLU A 145 -4.40 5.06 21.11
CA GLU A 145 -4.86 4.29 22.26
C GLU A 145 -4.36 4.89 23.58
N LYS A 146 -5.31 5.08 24.50
CA LYS A 146 -5.07 5.66 25.83
C LYS A 146 -5.06 4.60 26.92
N GLU A 147 -5.74 3.48 26.70
CA GLU A 147 -5.82 2.39 27.65
C GLU A 147 -4.54 1.54 27.60
N PRO A 148 -3.74 1.45 28.69
CA PRO A 148 -2.45 0.77 28.66
C PRO A 148 -2.52 -0.69 28.19
N ALA A 149 -3.56 -1.43 28.60
CA ALA A 149 -3.75 -2.83 28.23
C ALA A 149 -3.96 -2.99 26.71
N LYS A 150 -4.84 -2.19 26.10
CA LYS A 150 -5.08 -2.21 24.65
C LYS A 150 -3.87 -1.68 23.87
N LYS A 151 -3.16 -0.68 24.42
CA LYS A 151 -1.95 -0.15 23.82
C LYS A 151 -0.85 -1.20 23.72
N ALA A 152 -0.69 -2.04 24.75
CA ALA A 152 0.22 -3.17 24.73
C ALA A 152 -0.14 -4.22 23.66
N VAL A 153 -1.43 -4.42 23.37
CA VAL A 153 -1.88 -5.29 22.28
C VAL A 153 -1.39 -4.77 20.92
N TRP A 154 -1.50 -3.46 20.65
CA TRP A 154 -1.00 -2.87 19.40
C TRP A 154 0.52 -2.97 19.28
N ALA A 155 1.26 -2.75 20.36
CA ALA A 155 2.72 -2.91 20.37
C ALA A 155 3.12 -4.35 20.04
N ARG A 156 2.47 -5.34 20.68
CA ARG A 156 2.71 -6.77 20.41
C ARG A 156 2.38 -7.11 18.96
N LEU A 157 1.24 -6.66 18.45
CA LEU A 157 0.84 -6.90 17.06
C LEU A 157 1.85 -6.28 16.08
N GLY A 158 2.36 -5.08 16.37
CA GLY A 158 3.41 -4.45 15.58
C GLY A 158 4.68 -5.29 15.53
N GLN A 159 5.13 -5.82 16.68
CA GLN A 159 6.28 -6.73 16.74
C GLN A 159 6.03 -8.02 15.94
N GLU A 160 4.84 -8.62 16.08
CA GLU A 160 4.47 -9.82 15.30
C GLU A 160 4.52 -9.57 13.79
N GLN A 161 4.13 -8.38 13.31
CA GLN A 161 4.23 -8.02 11.89
C GLN A 161 5.68 -7.85 11.43
N VAL A 162 6.56 -7.27 12.26
CA VAL A 162 8.00 -7.17 11.99
C VAL A 162 8.62 -8.58 11.93
N ASP A 163 8.26 -9.45 12.86
CA ASP A 163 8.74 -10.83 12.89
C ASP A 163 8.29 -11.63 11.65
N LEU A 164 7.06 -11.41 11.18
CA LEU A 164 6.57 -11.99 9.93
C LEU A 164 7.35 -11.45 8.72
N LEU A 165 7.56 -10.13 8.65
CA LEU A 165 8.35 -9.51 7.58
C LEU A 165 9.77 -10.08 7.53
N ASN A 166 10.44 -10.24 8.67
CA ASN A 166 11.80 -10.78 8.72
C ASN A 166 11.90 -12.22 8.17
N ARG A 167 10.83 -13.03 8.25
CA ARG A 167 10.79 -14.38 7.63
C ARG A 167 10.75 -14.34 6.11
N TYR A 168 10.27 -13.22 5.55
CA TYR A 168 10.14 -13.00 4.11
C TYR A 168 11.26 -12.11 3.55
N ALA A 169 12.27 -11.78 4.36
CA ALA A 169 13.42 -11.03 3.91
C ALA A 169 14.29 -11.84 2.94
N GLU A 170 14.96 -11.12 2.05
CA GLU A 170 15.95 -11.72 1.15
C GLU A 170 17.25 -12.07 1.88
N VAL A 171 18.08 -12.93 1.27
CA VAL A 171 19.38 -13.37 1.81
C VAL A 171 20.28 -12.17 2.13
N ASN A 172 20.26 -11.13 1.28
CA ASN A 172 21.04 -9.91 1.46
C ASN A 172 20.35 -8.86 2.35
N GLY A 173 19.23 -9.21 2.97
CA GLY A 173 18.39 -8.28 3.73
C GLY A 173 17.43 -7.49 2.83
N GLY A 174 16.44 -6.86 3.47
CA GLY A 174 15.39 -6.12 2.79
C GLY A 174 14.28 -7.00 2.21
N TRP A 175 13.40 -6.36 1.43
CA TRP A 175 12.21 -6.95 0.84
C TRP A 175 12.11 -6.49 -0.61
N GLY A 176 12.45 -7.36 -1.55
CA GLY A 176 12.47 -7.01 -2.97
C GLY A 176 11.09 -6.85 -3.60
N TYR A 177 11.13 -6.33 -4.81
CA TYR A 177 9.97 -6.22 -5.70
C TYR A 177 9.91 -7.48 -6.56
N LEU A 178 8.69 -7.96 -6.84
CA LEU A 178 8.34 -9.07 -7.75
C LEU A 178 9.52 -9.85 -8.35
N ASP A 179 9.79 -11.05 -7.83
CA ASP A 179 10.78 -11.98 -8.36
C ASP A 179 10.12 -12.91 -9.38
N VAL A 180 9.63 -12.30 -10.45
CA VAL A 180 9.05 -13.01 -11.59
C VAL A 180 10.15 -13.00 -12.64
N PHE A 181 10.56 -14.17 -13.12
CA PHE A 181 11.46 -14.40 -14.28
C PHE A 181 12.97 -14.60 -14.03
N ASP A 182 13.47 -14.58 -12.79
CA ASP A 182 14.93 -14.60 -12.57
C ASP A 182 15.52 -15.96 -12.18
N ASP A 183 14.69 -17.00 -11.95
CA ASP A 183 15.06 -18.35 -11.47
C ASP A 183 15.95 -18.37 -10.20
N LEU A 184 16.14 -17.22 -9.55
CA LEU A 184 16.98 -17.05 -8.38
C LEU A 184 16.14 -17.10 -7.11
N THR A 185 16.32 -18.15 -6.31
CA THR A 185 15.66 -18.27 -4.99
C THR A 185 16.39 -17.37 -3.97
N THR A 186 15.96 -16.13 -3.82
CA THR A 186 16.62 -15.10 -2.97
C THR A 186 16.18 -15.12 -1.49
N GLN A 187 15.37 -16.08 -1.02
CA GLN A 187 14.84 -16.03 0.35
C GLN A 187 15.86 -16.47 1.40
N ASN A 188 15.90 -15.75 2.51
CA ASN A 188 16.68 -16.17 3.67
C ASN A 188 16.08 -17.42 4.33
N LEU A 189 16.64 -18.60 4.01
CA LEU A 189 16.22 -19.88 4.57
C LEU A 189 16.55 -20.04 6.07
N LEU A 190 17.45 -19.24 6.63
CA LEU A 190 17.81 -19.30 8.05
C LEU A 190 16.69 -18.72 8.94
N ALA A 191 15.99 -17.69 8.47
CA ALA A 191 14.84 -17.11 9.18
C ALA A 191 13.63 -18.08 9.27
N SER A 192 13.58 -19.10 8.41
CA SER A 192 12.48 -20.06 8.33
C SER A 192 12.67 -21.32 9.21
N ARG A 193 13.86 -21.55 9.79
CA ARG A 193 14.23 -22.80 10.48
C ARG A 193 13.83 -22.90 11.96
N HIS A 194 13.32 -21.85 12.59
CA HIS A 194 12.97 -21.86 14.02
C HIS A 194 11.68 -22.63 14.38
N HIS A 195 11.11 -23.44 13.47
CA HIS A 195 9.85 -24.15 13.71
C HIS A 195 9.75 -25.59 13.20
N LEU A 196 10.88 -26.26 12.96
CA LEU A 196 10.84 -27.73 12.88
C LEU A 196 10.68 -28.29 14.30
N PRO A 197 9.64 -29.11 14.59
CA PRO A 197 9.59 -29.81 15.86
C PRO A 197 10.86 -30.64 15.98
N ARG A 198 11.59 -30.47 17.09
CA ARG A 198 12.72 -31.35 17.41
C ARG A 198 12.20 -32.78 17.41
N ARG A 199 12.53 -33.57 16.38
CA ARG A 199 12.34 -35.01 16.41
C ARG A 199 13.08 -35.49 17.64
N ARG A 200 12.33 -35.93 18.67
CA ARG A 200 12.91 -36.74 19.73
C ARG A 200 13.23 -38.08 19.09
N SER A 201 14.51 -38.35 18.89
CA SER A 201 14.97 -39.70 18.60
C SER A 201 14.61 -40.57 19.81
N CYS A 202 13.87 -41.64 19.56
CA CYS A 202 13.89 -42.83 20.42
C CYS A 202 15.24 -43.54 20.26
#